data_AF-A0AA88J8T3-F1
#
_entry.id   AF-A0AA88J8T3-F1
#
_cell.length_a   1.000
_cell.length_b   1.000
_cell.length_c   1.000
_cell.angle_alpha   90.00
_cell.angle_beta   90.00
_cell.angle_gamma   90.00
#
_symmetry.space_group_name_H-M   'P 1'
#
loop_
_entity.id
_entity.type
_entity.pdbx_description
1 polymer ?
#
loop_
_entity_poly.entity_id
_entity_poly.type
_entity_poly.pdbx_seq_one_letter_code
_entity_poly.pdbx_strand_id
1 'polypeptide(L)'
;MNMEMRPLAYYAHSFMRQDNQIEVPIPYTIMGFELPIFISFDDIYEFINLQEISANCILVYMRYLEELCRINGQAEKFVFVSPTLISPVRIDTEDAGMRDRADSLVSFLRDTPKGRLYLVPHNRGRHWVLGVIDP
;
A
#
# COMPACT_ATOMS: atom_id res chain seq x y z
N MET A 1 -18.53 -14.59 -8.35
CA MET A 1 -18.17 -13.71 -7.21
C MET A 1 -17.79 -14.60 -6.02
N ASN A 2 -16.60 -14.43 -5.45
CA ASN A 2 -16.16 -15.19 -4.28
C ASN A 2 -17.16 -14.98 -3.12
N MET A 3 -17.61 -16.05 -2.47
CA MET A 3 -18.62 -15.99 -1.40
C MET A 3 -18.18 -15.14 -0.21
N GLU A 4 -16.88 -15.03 0.04
CA GLU A 4 -16.28 -14.26 1.13
C GLU A 4 -16.29 -12.74 0.86
N MET A 5 -16.37 -12.33 -0.42
CA MET A 5 -16.33 -10.94 -0.85
C MET A 5 -17.71 -10.28 -0.94
N ARG A 6 -18.78 -11.05 -0.67
CA ARG A 6 -20.17 -10.57 -0.74
C ARG A 6 -20.45 -9.34 0.15
N PRO A 7 -19.94 -9.26 1.39
CA PRO A 7 -20.16 -8.08 2.23
C PRO A 7 -19.53 -6.81 1.64
N LEU A 8 -18.32 -6.93 1.08
CA LEU A 8 -17.61 -5.80 0.48
C LEU A 8 -18.28 -5.34 -0.82
N ALA A 9 -18.72 -6.28 -1.66
CA ALA A 9 -19.48 -5.97 -2.88
C ALA A 9 -20.83 -5.31 -2.55
N TYR A 10 -21.54 -5.83 -1.54
CA TYR A 10 -22.78 -5.22 -1.07
C TYR A 10 -22.53 -3.79 -0.58
N TYR A 11 -21.49 -3.58 0.23
CA TYR A 11 -21.15 -2.25 0.73
C TYR A 11 -20.89 -1.25 -0.41
N ALA A 12 -20.04 -1.61 -1.37
CA ALA A 12 -19.72 -0.75 -2.51
C ALA A 12 -20.98 -0.38 -3.31
N HIS A 13 -21.81 -1.36 -3.67
CA HIS A 13 -23.01 -1.11 -4.45
C HIS A 13 -24.13 -0.36 -3.69
N SER A 14 -24.24 -0.56 -2.38
CA SER A 14 -25.31 0.05 -1.58
C SER A 14 -24.97 1.44 -1.06
N PHE A 15 -23.68 1.74 -0.82
CA PHE A 15 -23.28 2.94 -0.07
C PHE A 15 -22.22 3.81 -0.76
N MET A 16 -21.48 3.28 -1.74
CA MET A 16 -20.51 4.06 -2.50
C MET A 16 -21.13 4.51 -3.83
N ARG A 17 -21.64 5.75 -3.88
CA ARG A 17 -21.89 6.45 -5.15
C ARG A 17 -20.56 6.67 -5.87
N GLN A 18 -20.56 6.89 -7.18
CA GLN A 18 -19.30 7.04 -7.97
C GLN A 18 -18.31 8.07 -7.39
N ASP A 19 -18.80 9.12 -6.70
CA ASP A 19 -17.95 10.15 -6.09
C ASP A 19 -17.67 9.93 -4.58
N ASN A 20 -18.26 8.90 -3.96
CA ASN A 20 -18.03 8.59 -2.55
C ASN A 20 -16.74 7.79 -2.41
N GLN A 21 -15.84 8.28 -1.56
CA GLN A 21 -14.63 7.57 -1.18
C GLN A 21 -14.61 7.32 0.33
N ILE A 22 -13.99 6.20 0.73
CA ILE A 22 -13.72 5.88 2.12
C ILE A 22 -12.36 6.47 2.46
N GLU A 23 -12.34 7.45 3.36
CA GLU A 23 -11.09 7.95 3.93
C GLU A 23 -10.49 6.90 4.88
N VAL A 24 -9.23 6.55 4.66
CA VAL A 24 -8.47 5.63 5.51
C VAL A 24 -7.26 6.38 6.08
N PRO A 25 -7.23 6.64 7.39
CA PRO A 25 -6.09 7.30 8.01
C PRO A 25 -4.88 6.36 8.02
N ILE A 26 -3.75 6.83 7.49
CA ILE A 26 -2.49 6.08 7.48
C ILE A 26 -1.64 6.51 8.67
N PRO A 27 -1.19 5.59 9.54
CA PRO A 27 -0.32 5.95 10.65
C PRO A 27 1.08 6.33 10.14
N TYR A 28 1.74 7.26 10.84
CA TYR A 28 3.11 7.70 10.54
C TYR A 28 4.16 6.57 10.66
N THR A 29 3.78 5.43 11.25
CA THR A 29 4.59 4.22 11.32
C THR A 29 4.72 3.53 9.96
N ILE A 30 3.82 3.81 9.01
CA ILE A 30 3.99 3.44 7.60
C ILE A 30 4.85 4.49 6.91
N MET A 31 5.93 4.01 6.33
CA MET A 31 6.97 4.81 5.72
C MET A 31 6.55 5.39 4.37
N GLY A 32 6.84 6.67 4.12
CA GLY A 32 6.63 7.34 2.82
C GLY A 32 5.18 7.76 2.56
N PHE A 33 4.35 7.94 3.59
CA PHE A 33 3.00 8.47 3.45
C PHE A 33 2.56 9.25 4.70
N GLU A 34 2.12 10.50 4.52
CA GLU A 34 1.72 11.40 5.63
C GLU A 34 0.26 11.88 5.52
N LEU A 35 -0.44 11.51 4.46
CA LEU A 35 -1.83 11.89 4.22
C LEU A 35 -2.76 10.70 4.48
N PRO A 36 -4.06 10.90 4.71
CA PRO A 36 -5.03 9.82 4.54
C PRO A 36 -5.08 9.39 3.06
N ILE A 37 -5.41 8.11 2.81
CA ILE A 37 -5.79 7.64 1.47
C ILE A 37 -7.29 7.51 1.35
N PHE A 38 -7.75 7.45 0.11
CA PHE A 38 -9.15 7.31 -0.23
C PHE A 38 -9.35 6.03 -1.04
N ILE A 39 -10.23 5.15 -0.55
CA ILE A 39 -10.68 3.97 -1.28
C ILE A 39 -11.95 4.33 -2.03
N SER A 40 -11.88 4.26 -3.35
CA SER A 40 -12.97 4.53 -4.27
C SER A 40 -13.83 3.29 -4.53
N PHE A 41 -14.96 3.50 -5.23
CA PHE A 41 -15.76 2.38 -5.73
C PHE A 41 -14.92 1.50 -6.68
N ASP A 42 -14.11 2.10 -7.56
CA ASP A 42 -13.29 1.38 -8.53
C ASP A 42 -12.25 0.49 -7.84
N ASP A 43 -11.60 0.98 -6.78
CA ASP A 43 -10.66 0.18 -5.97
C ASP A 43 -11.31 -1.12 -5.46
N ILE A 44 -12.54 -1.01 -4.93
CA ILE A 44 -13.28 -2.18 -4.44
C ILE A 44 -13.77 -3.05 -5.59
N TYR A 45 -14.29 -2.44 -6.65
CA TYR A 45 -14.83 -3.13 -7.80
C TYR A 45 -13.74 -3.95 -8.52
N GLU A 46 -12.57 -3.37 -8.74
CA GLU A 46 -11.41 -4.06 -9.31
C GLU A 46 -10.98 -5.21 -8.41
N PHE A 47 -10.88 -4.98 -7.09
CA PHE A 47 -10.49 -6.00 -6.12
C PHE A 47 -11.47 -7.20 -6.09
N ILE A 48 -12.78 -6.96 -6.04
CA ILE A 48 -13.78 -8.05 -5.98
C ILE A 48 -13.88 -8.86 -7.28
N ASN A 49 -13.50 -8.24 -8.41
CA ASN A 49 -13.49 -8.86 -9.73
C ASN A 49 -12.12 -9.42 -10.13
N LEU A 50 -11.17 -9.51 -9.18
CA LEU A 50 -9.82 -10.04 -9.40
C LEU A 50 -9.09 -9.32 -10.55
N GLN A 51 -9.34 -8.01 -10.69
CA GLN A 51 -8.59 -7.14 -11.58
C GLN A 51 -7.31 -6.66 -10.90
N GLU A 52 -6.58 -5.78 -11.56
CA GLU A 52 -5.37 -5.17 -11.00
C GLU A 52 -5.69 -4.49 -9.66
N ILE A 53 -4.93 -4.83 -8.63
CA ILE A 53 -5.11 -4.25 -7.29
C ILE A 53 -4.43 -2.88 -7.28
N SER A 54 -5.14 -1.85 -6.82
CA SER A 54 -4.57 -0.51 -6.74
C SER A 54 -3.52 -0.37 -5.64
N ALA A 55 -2.67 0.65 -5.76
CA ALA A 55 -1.71 0.99 -4.70
C ALA A 55 -2.40 1.36 -3.38
N ASN A 56 -3.61 1.94 -3.44
CA ASN A 56 -4.40 2.27 -2.25
C ASN A 56 -4.85 0.99 -1.53
N CYS A 57 -5.36 0.00 -2.25
CA CYS A 57 -5.72 -1.30 -1.67
C CYS A 57 -4.52 -1.98 -0.99
N ILE A 58 -3.35 -1.97 -1.63
CA ILE A 58 -2.12 -2.49 -1.04
C ILE A 58 -1.74 -1.72 0.23
N LEU A 59 -1.82 -0.39 0.21
CA LEU A 59 -1.50 0.44 1.37
C LEU A 59 -2.47 0.22 2.55
N VAL A 60 -3.77 0.05 2.29
CA VAL A 60 -4.75 -0.36 3.32
C VAL A 60 -4.35 -1.69 3.96
N TYR A 61 -3.91 -2.66 3.15
CA TYR A 61 -3.48 -3.95 3.67
C TYR A 61 -2.19 -3.85 4.48
N MET A 62 -1.21 -3.05 4.03
CA MET A 62 0.02 -2.79 4.79
C MET A 62 -0.27 -2.12 6.13
N ARG A 63 -1.24 -1.19 6.19
CA ARG A 63 -1.75 -0.62 7.44
C ARG A 63 -2.34 -1.66 8.37
N TYR A 64 -3.13 -2.58 7.84
CA TYR A 64 -3.69 -3.67 8.63
C TYR A 64 -2.60 -4.58 9.22
N LEU A 65 -1.58 -4.92 8.43
CA LEU A 65 -0.44 -5.72 8.89
C LEU A 65 0.40 -5.00 9.95
N GLU A 66 0.60 -3.69 9.80
CA GLU A 66 1.30 -2.86 10.80
C GLU A 66 0.57 -2.91 12.14
N GLU A 67 -0.75 -2.69 12.13
CA GLU A 67 -1.58 -2.74 13.33
C GLU A 67 -1.56 -4.14 13.97
N LEU A 68 -1.63 -5.20 13.18
CA LEU A 68 -1.47 -6.57 13.67
C LEU A 68 -0.09 -6.80 14.31
N CYS A 69 0.99 -6.34 13.69
CA CYS A 69 2.32 -6.46 14.27
C CYS A 69 2.42 -5.70 15.59
N ARG A 70 1.83 -4.51 15.66
CA ARG A 70 1.78 -3.70 16.89
C ARG A 70 1.04 -4.40 18.01
N ILE A 71 -0.16 -4.93 17.75
CA ILE A 71 -0.96 -5.69 18.73
C ILE A 71 -0.22 -6.93 19.23
N ASN A 72 0.56 -7.57 18.36
CA ASN A 72 1.34 -8.78 18.69
C ASN A 72 2.74 -8.48 19.28
N GLY A 73 3.08 -7.22 19.58
CA GLY A 73 4.39 -6.86 20.14
C GLY A 73 5.57 -6.99 19.16
N GLN A 74 5.30 -6.92 17.86
CA GLN A 74 6.27 -7.05 16.76
C GLN A 74 6.53 -5.74 16.01
N ALA A 75 6.05 -4.59 16.53
CA ALA A 75 6.20 -3.28 15.90
C ALA A 75 7.66 -2.89 15.61
N GLU A 76 8.62 -3.38 16.41
CA GLU A 76 10.03 -3.08 16.21
C GLU A 76 10.71 -3.98 15.17
N LYS A 77 10.07 -5.08 14.76
CA LYS A 77 10.66 -6.06 13.84
C LYS A 77 10.40 -5.72 12.37
N PHE A 78 9.24 -5.14 12.07
CA PHE A 78 8.78 -4.91 10.71
C PHE A 78 8.55 -3.43 10.45
N VAL A 79 9.03 -2.96 9.30
CA VAL A 79 8.78 -1.61 8.79
C VAL A 79 8.01 -1.75 7.48
N PHE A 80 6.85 -1.11 7.38
CA PHE A 80 6.00 -1.16 6.21
C PHE A 80 6.22 0.08 5.36
N VAL A 81 6.54 -0.09 4.08
CA VAL A 81 6.79 1.02 3.14
C VAL A 81 5.59 1.22 2.23
N SER A 82 5.20 2.48 2.04
CA SER A 82 4.15 2.84 1.11
C SER A 82 4.57 2.52 -0.33
N PRO A 83 3.70 1.86 -1.13
CA PRO A 83 4.00 1.61 -2.54
C PRO A 83 4.16 2.91 -3.34
N THR A 84 3.59 4.03 -2.89
CA THR A 84 3.70 5.33 -3.58
C THR A 84 5.10 5.94 -3.51
N LEU A 85 5.92 5.52 -2.55
CA LEU A 85 7.29 6.01 -2.40
C LEU A 85 8.20 5.50 -3.53
N ILE A 86 7.93 4.30 -4.03
CA ILE A 86 8.83 3.57 -4.92
C ILE A 86 8.19 3.07 -6.21
N SER A 87 6.87 3.03 -6.30
CA SER A 87 6.16 2.64 -7.52
C SER A 87 5.82 3.89 -8.34
N PRO A 88 5.93 3.83 -9.68
CA PRO A 88 5.45 4.90 -10.53
C PRO A 88 3.91 5.03 -10.39
N VAL A 89 3.42 6.24 -10.12
CA VAL A 89 1.98 6.54 -10.11
C VAL A 89 1.52 6.62 -11.57
N ARG A 90 1.16 5.47 -12.17
CA ARG A 90 0.51 5.37 -13.49
C ARG A 90 1.15 6.20 -14.63
N ILE A 91 2.46 6.16 -14.80
CA ILE A 91 3.09 6.75 -15.98
C ILE A 91 3.81 5.66 -16.77
N ASP A 92 3.33 5.49 -17.99
CA ASP A 92 3.92 4.93 -19.21
C ASP A 92 5.33 5.43 -19.57
N THR A 93 6.01 6.11 -18.64
CA THR A 93 7.41 6.50 -18.70
C THR A 93 8.17 5.74 -17.61
N GLU A 94 8.60 4.52 -17.92
CA GLU A 94 9.29 3.62 -16.98
C GLU A 94 10.57 4.22 -16.36
N ASP A 95 11.14 5.27 -16.97
CA ASP A 95 12.47 5.79 -16.59
C ASP A 95 12.47 7.13 -15.83
N ALA A 96 11.42 7.95 -15.96
CA ALA A 96 11.40 9.28 -15.33
C ALA A 96 11.13 9.16 -13.81
N GLY A 97 12.17 9.38 -13.00
CA GLY A 97 12.08 9.44 -11.54
C GLY A 97 12.32 8.11 -10.82
N MET A 98 12.71 7.02 -11.50
CA MET A 98 13.12 5.79 -10.80
C MET A 98 14.34 6.04 -9.90
N ARG A 99 15.29 6.86 -10.36
CA ARG A 99 16.48 7.24 -9.59
C ARG A 99 16.13 8.05 -8.34
N ASP A 100 15.25 9.04 -8.47
CA ASP A 100 14.81 9.87 -7.34
C ASP A 100 14.08 9.02 -6.27
N ARG A 101 13.26 8.06 -6.70
CA ARG A 101 12.58 7.10 -5.82
C ARG A 101 13.56 6.16 -5.12
N ALA A 102 14.55 5.64 -5.85
CA ALA A 102 15.62 4.83 -5.29
C ALA A 102 16.47 5.62 -4.29
N ASP A 103 16.83 6.87 -4.62
CA ASP A 103 17.58 7.76 -3.75
C ASP A 103 16.79 8.10 -2.48
N SER A 104 15.46 8.27 -2.59
CA SER A 104 14.56 8.46 -1.45
C SER A 104 14.54 7.23 -0.54
N LEU A 105 14.45 6.02 -1.11
CA LEU A 105 14.53 4.77 -0.36
C LEU A 105 15.92 4.59 0.30
N VAL A 106 17.00 4.90 -0.41
CA VAL A 106 18.38 4.79 0.11
C VAL A 106 18.61 5.79 1.25
N SER A 107 18.20 7.05 1.07
CA SER A 107 18.24 8.07 2.13
C SER A 107 17.52 7.56 3.37
N PHE A 108 16.33 7.01 3.18
CA PHE A 108 15.54 6.49 4.26
C PHE A 108 16.22 5.31 4.99
N LEU A 109 16.68 4.30 4.25
CA LEU A 109 17.33 3.12 4.83
C LEU A 109 18.61 3.47 5.61
N ARG A 110 19.33 4.53 5.24
CA ARG A 110 20.52 4.99 5.97
C ARG A 110 20.19 5.48 7.38
N ASP A 111 19.04 6.11 7.56
CA ASP A 111 18.68 6.79 8.81
C ASP A 111 17.88 5.89 9.77
N THR A 112 17.62 4.64 9.38
CA THR A 112 16.72 3.76 10.14
C THR A 112 17.49 2.72 10.99
N PRO A 113 17.01 2.36 12.20
CA PRO A 113 17.68 1.39 13.05
C PRO A 113 17.90 0.02 12.37
N LYS A 114 19.07 -0.56 12.63
CA LYS A 114 19.42 -1.93 12.22
C LYS A 114 18.57 -2.97 12.96
N GLY A 115 18.43 -4.16 12.36
CA GLY A 115 17.68 -5.28 12.95
C GLY A 115 16.17 -5.25 12.69
N ARG A 116 15.74 -4.43 11.71
CA ARG A 116 14.35 -4.37 11.24
C ARG A 116 14.26 -4.87 9.80
N LEU A 117 13.17 -5.55 9.48
CA LEU A 117 12.85 -6.00 8.12
C LEU A 117 11.91 -5.00 7.45
N TYR A 118 12.30 -4.50 6.28
CA TYR A 118 11.52 -3.53 5.52
C TYR A 118 10.72 -4.25 4.44
N LEU A 119 9.40 -4.08 4.49
CA LEU A 119 8.45 -4.66 3.56
C LEU A 119 8.08 -3.61 2.52
N VAL A 120 8.52 -3.85 1.29
CA VAL A 120 8.58 -2.86 0.22
C VAL A 120 7.74 -3.34 -0.97
N PRO A 121 6.44 -2.99 -1.04
CA PRO A 121 5.57 -3.37 -2.13
C PRO A 121 5.87 -2.51 -3.36
N HIS A 122 6.16 -3.16 -4.49
CA HIS A 122 6.48 -2.51 -5.75
C HIS A 122 5.56 -3.01 -6.86
N ASN A 123 4.94 -2.10 -7.61
CA ASN A 123 4.22 -2.46 -8.83
C ASN A 123 5.07 -2.17 -10.05
N ARG A 124 5.40 -3.22 -10.80
CA ARG A 124 6.03 -3.11 -12.13
C ARG A 124 4.97 -3.23 -13.21
N GLY A 125 4.37 -2.10 -13.60
CA GLY A 125 3.36 -2.02 -14.64
C GLY A 125 1.99 -2.53 -14.18
N ARG A 126 1.87 -3.84 -13.97
CA ARG A 126 0.66 -4.53 -13.47
C ARG A 126 0.97 -5.75 -12.58
N HIS A 127 2.19 -5.81 -12.07
CA HIS A 127 2.68 -6.94 -11.30
C HIS A 127 3.21 -6.45 -9.96
N TRP A 128 2.47 -6.81 -8.90
CA TRP A 128 2.88 -6.54 -7.54
C TRP A 128 3.92 -7.55 -7.07
N VAL A 129 5.05 -7.04 -6.60
CA VAL A 129 6.08 -7.80 -5.90
C VAL A 129 6.30 -7.20 -4.53
N LEU A 130 6.61 -8.05 -3.55
CA LEU A 130 7.04 -7.61 -2.22
C LEU A 130 8.55 -7.82 -2.10
N GLY A 131 9.29 -6.72 -2.07
CA GLY A 131 10.69 -6.74 -1.67
C GLY A 131 10.81 -6.80 -0.15
N VAL A 132 11.78 -7.56 0.35
CA VAL A 132 12.15 -7.56 1.78
C VAL A 132 13.61 -7.16 1.89
N ILE A 133 13.88 -6.13 2.70
CA ILE A 133 15.24 -5.63 2.93
C ILE A 133 15.61 -5.91 4.39
N ASP A 134 16.77 -6.52 4.60
CA ASP A 134 17.40 -6.78 5.90
C ASP A 134 18.79 -6.10 5.92
N PRO A 135 18.88 -4.85 6.42
CA PRO A 135 20.10 -4.02 6.32
C PRO A 135 21.24 -4.35 7.30
#